data_AF-A0A519VFW8-F1
#
_entry.id   AF-A0A519VFW8-F1
#
_cell.length_a   1.000
_cell.length_b   1.000
_cell.length_c   1.000
_cell.angle_alpha   90.00
_cell.angle_beta   90.00
_cell.angle_gamma   90.00
#
_symmetry.space_group_name_H-M   'P 1'
#
loop_
_entity.id
_entity.type
_entity.pdbx_description
1 polymer ?
#
loop_
_entity_poly.entity_id
_entity_poly.type
_entity_poly.pdbx_seq_one_letter_code
_entity_poly.pdbx_strand_id
1 'polypeptide(L)' 'MAEMTVELVAVERRLWSGSATLVSAQTTEGEIGVMPGHEPVLGQLVE' A
#
# COMPACT_ATOMS: atom_id res chain seq x y z
N MET A 1 -7.35 -3.82 17.09
CA MET A 1 -7.56 -3.34 15.71
C MET A 1 -6.91 -4.37 14.80
N ALA A 2 -7.50 -4.72 13.66
CA ALA A 2 -6.84 -5.62 12.70
C ALA A 2 -5.65 -4.91 12.06
N GLU A 3 -4.63 -5.66 11.65
CA GLU A 3 -3.43 -5.17 10.98
C GLU A 3 -3.20 -5.92 9.67
N MET A 4 -2.45 -5.31 8.76
CA MET A 4 -1.96 -5.98 7.55
C MET A 4 -0.44 -5.78 7.42
N THR A 5 0.25 -6.78 6.85
CA THR A 5 1.66 -6.64 6.49
C THR A 5 1.79 -5.78 5.25
N VAL A 6 2.67 -4.78 5.32
CA VAL A 6 2.93 -3.85 4.21
C VAL A 6 4.43 -3.78 3.98
N GLU A 7 4.84 -3.77 2.72
CA GLU A 7 6.23 -3.56 2.31
C GLU A 7 6.29 -2.43 1.29
N LEU A 8 7.18 -1.46 1.51
CA LEU A 8 7.50 -0.41 0.54
C LEU A 8 8.88 -0.69 -0.04
N VAL A 9 8.94 -0.86 -1.36
CA VAL A 9 10.14 -1.32 -2.07
C VAL A 9 10.50 -0.34 -3.18
N ALA A 10 11.76 0.08 -3.23
CA ALA A 10 12.36 0.78 -4.35
C ALA A 10 13.13 -0.20 -5.23
N VAL A 11 13.50 0.23 -6.44
CA VAL A 11 14.19 -0.60 -7.44
C VAL A 11 15.43 -1.31 -6.87
N GLU A 12 16.23 -0.62 -6.06
CA GLU A 12 17.49 -1.16 -5.53
C GLU A 12 17.35 -1.84 -4.17
N ARG A 13 16.33 -1.48 -3.38
CA ARG A 13 16.21 -1.95 -1.99
C ARG A 13 14.81 -1.78 -1.42
N ARG A 14 14.51 -2.58 -0.39
CA ARG A 14 13.37 -2.35 0.50
C ARG A 14 13.58 -1.05 1.29
N LEU A 15 12.58 -0.18 1.29
CA LEU A 15 12.56 1.05 2.06
C LEU A 15 11.95 0.83 3.45
N TRP A 16 10.88 0.04 3.54
CA TRP A 16 10.18 -0.21 4.79
C TRP A 16 9.41 -1.54 4.76
N SER A 17 9.23 -2.17 5.92
CA SER A 17 8.36 -3.34 6.13
C SER A 17 7.84 -3.35 7.56
N GLY A 18 6.57 -3.68 7.73
CA GLY A 18 5.93 -3.75 9.04
C GLY A 18 4.42 -3.98 8.97
N SER A 19 3.76 -3.84 10.11
CA SER A 19 2.30 -3.83 10.22
C SER A 19 1.74 -2.43 10.02
N ALA A 20 0.60 -2.32 9.33
CA ALA A 20 -0.17 -1.09 9.20
C ALA A 20 -1.68 -1.36 9.32
N THR A 21 -2.43 -0.33 9.69
CA THR A 21 -3.91 -0.35 9.75
C THR A 21 -4.56 0.40 8.58
N LEU A 22 -3.78 1.20 7.84
CA LEU A 22 -4.20 1.92 6.64
C LEU A 22 -2.97 2.16 5.74
N VAL A 23 -3.13 1.96 4.43
CA VAL A 23 -2.23 2.47 3.40
C VAL A 23 -3.02 3.48 2.57
N SER A 24 -2.50 4.70 2.42
CA SER A 24 -3.08 5.72 1.55
C SER A 24 -2.09 6.02 0.43
N ALA A 25 -2.57 6.08 -0.81
CA ALA A 25 -1.75 6.36 -1.99
C ALA A 25 -2.55 7.07 -3.08
N GLN A 26 -1.86 7.80 -3.94
CA GLN A 26 -2.44 8.37 -5.16
C GLN A 26 -2.04 7.51 -6.36
N THR A 27 -3.04 7.04 -7.09
CA THR A 27 -2.90 6.21 -8.28
C THR A 27 -3.34 6.98 -9.53
N THR A 28 -3.06 6.43 -10.70
CA THR A 28 -3.54 6.99 -11.99
C THR A 28 -5.07 7.02 -12.11
N GLU A 29 -5.79 6.24 -11.29
CA GLU A 29 -7.26 6.17 -11.26
C GLU A 29 -7.88 7.03 -10.14
N GLY A 30 -7.06 7.71 -9.33
CA GLY A 30 -7.48 8.52 -8.19
C GLY A 30 -6.80 8.15 -6.87
N GLU A 31 -7.32 8.66 -5.76
CA GLU A 31 -6.84 8.31 -4.42
C GLU A 31 -7.39 6.96 -3.95
N ILE A 32 -6.56 6.15 -3.30
CA ILE A 32 -6.93 4.85 -2.73
C ILE A 32 -6.50 4.75 -1.26
N GLY A 33 -7.40 4.19 -0.45
CA GLY A 33 -7.12 3.78 0.92
C GLY A 33 -7.33 2.28 1.09
N VAL A 34 -6.30 1.54 1.49
CA VAL A 34 -6.35 0.09 1.73
C VAL A 34 -6.35 -0.18 3.23
N MET A 35 -7.36 -0.93 3.71
CA MET A 35 -7.54 -1.34 5.11
C MET A 35 -7.49 -2.88 5.24
N PRO A 36 -7.29 -3.43 6.47
CA PRO A 36 -7.25 -4.87 6.66
C PRO A 36 -8.53 -5.55 6.17
N GLY A 37 -8.38 -6.64 5.40
CA GLY A 37 -9.49 -7.39 4.82
C GLY A 37 -10.01 -6.85 3.48
N HIS A 38 -9.40 -5.79 2.93
CA HIS A 38 -9.68 -5.33 1.57
C HIS A 38 -9.33 -6.41 0.54
N GLU A 39 -10.13 -6.52 -0.52
CA GLU A 39 -9.87 -7.46 -1.61
C GLU A 39 -8.56 -7.11 -2.34
N PRO A 40 -7.75 -8.08 -2.80
CA PRO A 40 -6.49 -7.78 -3.47
C PRO A 40 -6.68 -6.94 -4.73
N VAL A 41 -5.87 -5.89 -4.88
CA VAL A 41 -5.89 -4.98 -6.03
C VAL A 41 -4.48 -4.70 -6.54
N LEU A 42 -4.37 -4.30 -7.81
CA LEU A 42 -3.14 -3.79 -8.42
C LEU A 42 -3.43 -2.37 -8.93
N GLY A 43 -2.61 -1.39 -8.55
CA GLY A 43 -2.76 0.00 -8.97
C GLY A 43 -1.42 0.62 -9.31
N GLN A 44 -1.37 1.42 -10.39
CA GLN A 44 -0.20 2.20 -10.75
C GLN A 44 -0.21 3.53 -9.97
N LEU A 45 0.87 3.83 -9.25
CA LEU A 45 1.05 5.12 -8.59
C LEU A 45 1.25 6.23 -9.64
N VAL A 46 0.81 7.44 -9.31
CA VAL A 46 1.18 8.62 -10.12
C VAL A 46 2.70 8.86 -10.10
N GLU A 47 3.22 9.51 -11.14
CA GLU A 47 4.64 9.93 -11.21
C GLU A 47 4.99 11.04 -10.21
#